data_AF-A0A1X7LDU0-F1
#
_entry.id   AF-A0A1X7LDU0-F1
#
_cell.length_a   1.000
_cell.length_b   1.000
_cell.length_c   1.000
_cell.angle_alpha   90.00
_cell.angle_beta   90.00
_cell.angle_gamma   90.00
#
_symmetry.space_group_name_H-M   'P 1'
#
loop_
_entity.id
_entity.type
_entity.pdbx_description
1 polymer ?
#
loop_
_entity_poly.entity_id
_entity_poly.type
_entity_poly.pdbx_seq_one_letter_code
_entity_poly.pdbx_strand_id
1 'polypeptide(L)'
;MGLIRGLMGHASETDLGKVREEFCSMLIEGEDVQAAYKLVRDMFVFTDKRLIVMDKQGMTGKKVSYLTVPYGSQGTVVKNIDTSLKK
;
A
#
# COMPACT_ATOMS: atom_id res chain seq x y z
N MET A 1 4.49 29.62 -1.91
CA MET A 1 3.09 29.17 -2.09
C MET A 1 3.06 28.03 -3.12
N GLY A 2 3.28 26.76 -2.74
CA GLY A 2 3.30 25.67 -3.73
C GLY A 2 3.45 24.27 -3.15
N LEU A 3 4.29 24.12 -2.11
CA LEU A 3 4.55 22.82 -1.47
C LEU A 3 3.34 22.28 -0.68
N ILE A 4 2.55 23.17 -0.07
CA ILE A 4 1.38 22.78 0.74
C ILE A 4 0.21 22.30 -0.16
N ARG A 5 0.06 22.81 -1.39
CA ARG A 5 -0.96 22.32 -2.34
C ARG A 5 -0.63 20.91 -2.88
N GLY A 6 0.65 20.59 -3.04
CA GLY A 6 1.08 19.23 -3.41
C GLY A 6 0.79 18.22 -2.30
N LEU A 7 1.02 18.59 -1.04
CA LEU A 7 0.70 17.74 0.12
C LEU A 7 -0.80 17.61 0.36
N MET A 8 -1.58 18.69 0.22
CA MET A 8 -3.03 18.68 0.44
C MET A 8 -3.81 17.93 -0.67
N GLY A 9 -3.23 17.77 -1.86
CA GLY A 9 -3.76 16.95 -2.94
C GLY A 9 -3.31 15.48 -2.93
N HIS A 10 -2.30 15.12 -2.12
CA HIS A 10 -1.77 13.74 -2.02
C HIS A 10 -2.02 13.08 -0.66
N ALA A 11 -2.24 13.85 0.40
CA ALA A 11 -2.72 13.39 1.70
C ALA A 11 -4.25 13.35 1.71
N SER A 12 -4.86 12.76 0.67
CA SER A 12 -6.22 12.30 0.80
C SER A 12 -6.16 11.07 1.68
N GLU A 13 -6.72 11.15 2.89
CA GLU A 13 -7.21 9.99 3.64
C GLU A 13 -7.81 9.03 2.61
N THR A 14 -7.12 7.93 2.34
CA THR A 14 -7.45 7.13 1.17
C THR A 14 -8.74 6.43 1.50
N ASP A 15 -9.78 6.69 0.69
CA ASP A 15 -11.10 6.12 0.86
C ASP A 15 -10.98 4.61 1.10
N LEU A 16 -11.34 4.18 2.31
CA LEU A 16 -11.19 2.79 2.74
C LEU A 16 -11.92 1.83 1.79
N GLY A 17 -13.01 2.28 1.15
CA GLY A 17 -13.71 1.50 0.14
C GLY A 17 -12.85 1.20 -1.08
N LYS A 18 -12.14 2.21 -1.60
CA LYS A 18 -11.24 2.04 -2.75
C LYS A 18 -10.03 1.18 -2.42
N VAL A 19 -9.45 1.35 -1.23
CA VAL A 19 -8.34 0.50 -0.79
C VAL A 19 -8.80 -0.94 -0.61
N ARG A 20 -9.98 -1.16 -0.03
CA ARG A 20 -10.55 -2.50 0.11
C ARG A 20 -10.72 -3.15 -1.26
N GLU A 21 -11.26 -2.46 -2.26
CA GLU A 21 -11.38 -3.02 -3.62
C GLU A 21 -10.03 -3.35 -4.26
N GLU A 22 -9.05 -2.45 -4.18
CA GLU A 22 -7.71 -2.65 -4.76
C GLU A 22 -6.97 -3.81 -4.08
N PHE A 23 -7.06 -3.91 -2.75
CA PHE A 23 -6.42 -4.96 -1.97
C PHE A 23 -7.27 -6.24 -1.85
N CYS A 24 -8.54 -6.25 -2.25
CA CYS A 24 -9.43 -7.41 -2.13
C CYS A 24 -8.84 -8.67 -2.80
N SER A 25 -8.09 -8.48 -3.89
CA SER A 25 -7.41 -9.57 -4.61
C SER A 25 -6.11 -10.06 -3.95
N MET A 26 -5.53 -9.28 -3.03
CA MET A 26 -4.30 -9.60 -2.30
C MET A 26 -4.55 -10.05 -0.85
N LEU A 27 -5.72 -9.75 -0.29
CA LEU A 27 -6.13 -10.17 1.05
C LEU A 27 -6.45 -11.65 1.07
N ILE A 28 -6.18 -12.29 2.22
CA ILE A 28 -6.55 -13.69 2.45
C ILE A 28 -8.04 -13.74 2.82
N GLU A 29 -8.68 -14.88 2.62
CA GLU A 29 -10.07 -15.12 3.03
C GLU A 29 -10.27 -14.78 4.52
N GLY A 30 -11.24 -13.92 4.80
CA GLY A 30 -11.53 -13.40 6.14
C GLY A 30 -10.47 -12.47 6.72
N GLU A 31 -9.64 -11.82 5.90
CA GLU A 31 -8.77 -10.70 6.29
C GLU A 31 -9.46 -9.38 5.90
N ASP A 32 -9.51 -8.40 6.80
CA ASP A 32 -10.18 -7.11 6.56
C ASP A 32 -9.23 -5.92 6.78
N VAL A 33 -9.33 -4.92 5.90
CA VAL A 33 -8.56 -3.67 6.01
C VAL A 33 -9.20 -2.79 7.08
N GLN A 34 -8.46 -2.54 8.16
CA GLN A 34 -8.87 -1.68 9.27
C GLN A 34 -8.54 -0.21 8.98
N ALA A 35 -7.35 0.04 8.41
CA ALA A 35 -6.90 1.38 8.08
C ALA A 35 -5.94 1.38 6.91
N ALA A 36 -5.91 2.47 6.15
CA ALA A 36 -4.99 2.64 5.04
C ALA A 36 -4.51 4.08 4.95
N TYR A 37 -3.20 4.26 4.87
CA TYR A 37 -2.54 5.55 4.79
C TYR A 37 -1.69 5.58 3.54
N LYS A 38 -1.99 6.51 2.64
CA LYS A 38 -1.17 6.77 1.47
C LYS A 38 -0.27 7.97 1.74
N LEU A 39 1.01 7.73 1.66
CA LEU A 39 2.06 8.74 1.59
C LEU A 39 2.43 8.95 0.11
N VAL A 40 3.16 10.02 -0.20
CA VAL A 40 3.41 10.50 -1.57
C VAL A 40 3.80 9.38 -2.55
N ARG A 41 4.64 8.43 -2.12
CA ARG A 41 5.04 7.24 -2.89
C ARG A 41 4.57 5.92 -2.29
N ASP A 42 4.47 5.87 -0.98
CA ASP A 42 4.30 4.64 -0.22
C ASP A 42 2.88 4.53 0.32
N MET A 43 2.37 3.33 0.52
CA MET A 43 1.07 3.10 1.12
C MET A 43 1.20 2.07 2.24
N PHE A 44 0.58 2.36 3.38
CA PHE A 44 0.55 1.51 4.55
C PHE A 44 -0.89 1.04 4.75
N VAL A 45 -1.12 -0.25 4.63
CA VAL A 45 -2.42 -0.88 4.80
C VAL A 45 -2.36 -1.77 6.03
N PHE A 46 -3.12 -1.39 7.03
CA PHE A 46 -3.28 -2.13 8.28
C PHE A 46 -4.48 -3.04 8.14
N THR A 47 -4.24 -4.35 8.15
CA THR A 47 -5.30 -5.35 8.22
C THR A 47 -5.47 -5.84 9.65
N ASP A 48 -6.35 -6.80 9.87
CA ASP A 48 -6.52 -7.53 11.13
C ASP A 48 -5.34 -8.48 11.45
N LYS A 49 -4.62 -8.96 10.42
CA LYS A 49 -3.57 -9.99 10.58
C LYS A 49 -2.15 -9.44 10.42
N ARG A 50 -1.97 -8.39 9.61
CA ARG A 50 -0.64 -7.91 9.22
C ARG A 50 -0.66 -6.46 8.73
N LEU A 51 0.52 -5.84 8.75
CA LEU A 51 0.79 -4.60 8.04
C LEU A 51 1.29 -4.92 6.63
N ILE A 52 0.67 -4.32 5.64
CA ILE A 52 1.10 -4.36 4.24
C ILE A 52 1.64 -2.99 3.87
N VAL A 53 2.90 -2.91 3.47
CA VAL A 53 3.53 -1.68 2.97
C VAL A 53 3.78 -1.84 1.48
N MET A 54 3.21 -0.95 0.69
CA MET A 54 3.44 -0.86 -0.75
C MET A 54 4.39 0.31 -1.01
N ASP A 55 5.56 0.03 -1.58
CA ASP A 55 6.55 1.02 -1.98
C ASP A 55 6.65 1.04 -3.52
N LYS A 56 6.57 2.23 -4.11
CA LYS A 56 6.78 2.41 -5.56
C LYS A 56 8.23 2.83 -5.82
N GLN A 57 9.08 1.86 -6.15
CA GLN A 57 10.49 2.06 -6.43
C GLN A 57 10.80 2.52 -7.86
N GLY A 58 11.89 3.27 -7.99
CA GLY A 58 12.49 3.70 -9.26
C GLY A 58 12.00 5.07 -9.74
N MET A 59 12.81 5.72 -10.59
CA MET A 59 12.51 7.07 -11.13
C MET A 59 11.20 7.14 -11.92
N THR A 60 10.70 6.00 -12.43
CA THR A 60 9.44 5.92 -13.20
C THR A 60 8.27 5.34 -12.39
N GLY A 61 8.49 4.91 -11.14
CA GLY A 61 7.46 4.32 -10.28
C GLY A 61 6.86 3.00 -10.79
N LYS A 62 7.52 2.32 -11.73
CA LYS A 62 7.02 1.08 -12.36
C LYS A 62 7.24 -0.17 -11.50
N LYS A 63 8.16 -0.12 -10.55
CA LYS A 63 8.43 -1.24 -9.67
C LYS A 63 7.63 -1.04 -8.39
N VAL A 64 6.83 -2.04 -8.02
CA VAL A 64 6.02 -1.98 -6.78
C VAL A 64 6.46 -3.11 -5.86
N SER A 65 7.03 -2.77 -4.73
CA SER A 65 7.43 -3.72 -3.70
C SER A 65 6.35 -3.77 -2.63
N TYR A 66 5.90 -4.99 -2.32
CA TYR A 66 4.95 -5.23 -1.25
C TYR A 66 5.68 -5.93 -0.10
N LEU A 67 5.72 -5.25 1.03
CA LEU A 67 6.24 -5.76 2.28
C LEU A 67 5.07 -6.17 3.15
N THR A 68 5.09 -7.39 3.67
CA THR A 68 4.08 -7.87 4.60
C THR A 68 4.74 -8.21 5.92
N VAL A 69 4.28 -7.56 6.99
CA VAL A 69 4.73 -7.76 8.36
C VAL A 69 3.55 -8.27 9.18
N PRO A 70 3.49 -9.59 9.48
CA PRO A 70 2.51 -10.13 10.41
C PRO A 70 2.63 -9.46 11.78
N TYR A 71 1.51 -9.26 12.47
CA TYR A 71 1.58 -8.75 13.85
C TYR A 71 2.12 -9.80 14.83
N GLY A 72 2.05 -11.08 14.47
CA GLY A 72 2.72 -12.16 15.19
C GLY A 72 4.23 -12.21 14.90
N SER A 73 5.03 -12.78 15.80
CA SER A 73 6.52 -12.76 15.71
C SER A 73 7.12 -13.61 14.57
N GLN A 74 6.31 -14.10 13.63
CA GLN A 74 6.76 -14.99 12.57
C GLN A 74 7.02 -14.19 11.29
N GLY A 75 8.27 -13.75 11.12
CA GLY A 75 8.93 -13.45 9.84
C GLY A 75 8.29 -12.43 8.89
N THR A 76 9.03 -11.37 8.57
CA THR A 76 8.69 -10.42 7.51
C THR A 76 8.81 -11.08 6.13
N VAL A 77 7.75 -11.03 5.30
CA VAL A 77 7.78 -11.53 3.92
C VAL A 77 7.83 -10.35 2.96
N VAL A 78 8.90 -10.28 2.16
CA VAL A 78 9.07 -9.27 1.10
C VAL A 78 8.66 -9.91 -0.23
N LYS A 79 7.60 -9.42 -0.86
CA LYS A 79 7.22 -9.79 -2.23
C LYS A 79 7.52 -8.63 -3.17
N ASN A 80 8.44 -8.83 -4.10
CA ASN A 80 8.71 -7.86 -5.16
C ASN A 80 7.81 -8.19 -6.35
N ILE A 81 6.89 -7.30 -6.68
CA ILE A 81 6.01 -7.43 -7.83
C ILE A 81 6.47 -6.42 -8.88
N ASP A 82 7.19 -6.90 -9.90
CA ASP A 82 7.52 -6.09 -11.07
C ASP A 82 6.24 -5.85 -11.88
N THR A 83 5.50 -4.82 -11.49
CA THR A 83 4.31 -4.36 -12.20
C THR A 83 4.76 -3.53 -13.41
N SER A 84 5.51 -4.16 -14.32
CA SER A 84 5.75 -3.62 -15.66
C SER A 84 4.42 -3.76 -16.41
N LEU A 85 3.54 -2.78 -16.20
CA LEU A 85 2.31 -2.62 -16.96
C LEU A 85 2.67 -2.69 -18.45
N LYS A 86 2.18 -3.78 -19.07
CA LYS A 86 2.04 -3.94 -20.52
C LYS A 86 1.44 -2.66 -21.09
N LYS A 87 2.05 -2.19 -22.18
CA LYS A 87 1.45 -1.23 -23.12
C LYS A 87 0.08 -1.72 -23.58
#